data_AF-A0A7J7UHE2-F1
#
_entry.id   AF-A0A7J7UHE2-F1
#
_cell.length_a   1.000
_cell.length_b   1.000
_cell.length_c   1.000
_cell.angle_alpha   90.00
_cell.angle_beta   90.00
_cell.angle_gamma   90.00
#
_symmetry.space_group_name_H-M   'P 1'
#
loop_
_entity.id
_entity.type
_entity.pdbx_description
1 polymer ?
#
loop_
_entity_poly.entity_id
_entity_poly.type
_entity_poly.pdbx_seq_one_letter_code
_entity_poly.pdbx_strand_id
1 'polypeptide(L)'
;MSGIIQTMNRYGQLTVLRSTAEQDCLAVEGVRTPVLFGYNVQSGCKLRLTRTITCPLVAEKVKNLLKGQGFPDYVASFGNSQAQDVLDWVPIHFITQAPHLKDVCQLPLALVIEVKWTKYGSLLNPQAKIVNVTANLISSSYPKTDSGKERTILISTAVTFVDVSAPAEAGFRARPTINAKLPFNFFFPFV
;
A
#
# COMPACT_ATOMS: atom_id res chain seq x y z
N MET A 1 -15.13 -11.17 3.91
CA MET A 1 -14.45 -9.94 3.45
C MET A 1 -12.96 -10.26 3.37
N SER A 2 -12.39 -10.19 2.18
CA SER A 2 -10.99 -10.61 1.92
C SER A 2 -10.09 -9.38 1.88
N GLY A 3 -8.96 -9.41 2.60
CA GLY A 3 -7.94 -8.36 2.54
C GLY A 3 -7.22 -8.33 1.19
N ILE A 4 -6.26 -7.41 1.02
CA ILE A 4 -5.29 -7.53 -0.07
C ILE A 4 -4.29 -8.61 0.35
N ILE A 5 -4.54 -9.85 -0.09
CA ILE A 5 -3.82 -11.06 0.33
C ILE A 5 -2.91 -11.54 -0.79
N GLN A 6 -1.63 -11.76 -0.47
CA GLN A 6 -0.71 -12.52 -1.31
C GLN A 6 -0.97 -14.04 -1.21
N THR A 7 -1.66 -14.49 -0.14
CA THR A 7 -1.77 -15.91 0.25
C THR A 7 -2.78 -16.08 1.40
N MET A 8 -3.41 -17.26 1.59
CA MET A 8 -4.21 -17.57 2.80
C MET A 8 -3.37 -17.54 4.10
N ASN A 9 -2.05 -17.40 3.99
CA ASN A 9 -1.16 -17.10 5.09
C ASN A 9 -1.44 -15.68 5.62
N ARG A 10 -1.88 -15.59 6.87
CA ARG A 10 -2.11 -14.31 7.59
C ARG A 10 -0.87 -13.39 7.66
N TYR A 11 0.33 -13.93 7.43
CA TYR A 11 1.59 -13.18 7.39
C TYR A 11 1.92 -12.59 6.00
N GLY A 12 1.17 -12.92 4.95
CA GLY A 12 1.33 -12.36 3.58
C GLY A 12 0.28 -11.29 3.25
N GLN A 13 -0.21 -10.58 4.26
CA GLN A 13 -1.25 -9.55 4.12
C GLN A 13 -0.65 -8.16 4.23
N LEU A 14 -1.14 -7.22 3.42
CA LEU A 14 -0.87 -5.82 3.69
C LEU A 14 -1.58 -5.42 4.99
N THR A 15 -0.82 -4.92 5.96
CA THR A 15 -1.34 -4.59 7.29
C THR A 15 -0.85 -3.23 7.77
N VAL A 16 -1.69 -2.59 8.58
CA VAL A 16 -1.41 -1.32 9.23
C VAL A 16 -1.40 -1.45 10.75
N LEU A 17 -0.92 -0.41 11.43
CA LEU A 17 -0.89 -0.38 12.88
C LEU A 17 -2.30 -0.56 13.44
N ARG A 18 -2.44 -1.32 14.53
CA ARG A 18 -3.71 -1.48 15.22
C ARG A 18 -3.80 -0.52 16.39
N SER A 19 -4.88 0.24 16.48
CA SER A 19 -5.21 1.01 17.67
C SER A 19 -5.85 0.11 18.74
N THR A 20 -5.40 0.24 19.98
CA THR A 20 -5.99 -0.41 21.16
C THR A 20 -6.71 0.63 22.04
N ALA A 21 -7.48 0.17 23.03
CA ALA A 21 -8.18 1.05 23.97
C ALA A 21 -7.19 1.87 24.82
N GLU A 22 -6.06 1.27 25.18
CA GLU A 22 -4.96 1.89 25.94
C GLU A 22 -4.17 2.89 25.09
N GLN A 23 -4.36 2.82 23.77
CA GLN A 23 -3.64 3.60 22.76
C GLN A 23 -2.12 3.44 22.86
N ASP A 24 -1.60 2.33 23.38
CA ASP A 24 -0.17 2.11 23.52
C ASP A 24 0.35 1.24 22.37
N CYS A 25 1.36 1.74 21.65
CA CYS A 25 1.96 1.04 20.52
C CYS A 25 2.62 -0.29 20.90
N LEU A 26 2.96 -0.49 22.18
CA LEU A 26 3.63 -1.69 22.69
C LEU A 26 2.70 -2.60 23.51
N ALA A 27 1.45 -2.19 23.78
CA ALA A 27 0.54 -3.00 24.61
C ALA A 27 0.19 -4.36 23.97
N VAL A 28 0.15 -4.43 22.64
CA VAL A 28 -0.15 -5.66 21.90
C VAL A 28 0.84 -5.80 20.74
N GLU A 29 2.06 -6.26 21.06
CA GLU A 29 3.11 -6.43 20.06
C GLU A 29 2.68 -7.42 18.96
N GLY A 30 2.98 -7.06 17.71
CA GLY A 30 2.77 -7.93 16.54
C GLY A 30 1.33 -8.02 16.03
N VAL A 31 0.33 -7.49 16.74
CA VAL A 31 -1.05 -7.49 16.26
C VAL A 31 -1.30 -6.29 15.37
N ARG A 32 -1.68 -6.56 14.12
CA ARG A 32 -1.90 -5.54 13.08
C ARG A 32 -3.30 -5.67 12.48
N THR A 33 -3.78 -4.59 11.89
CA THR A 33 -5.07 -4.56 11.22
C THR A 33 -4.86 -4.83 9.72
N PRO A 34 -5.54 -5.82 9.11
CA PRO A 34 -5.43 -6.06 7.69
C PRO A 34 -6.05 -4.91 6.89
N VAL A 35 -5.41 -4.57 5.77
CA VAL A 35 -5.97 -3.61 4.81
C VAL A 35 -7.00 -4.33 3.94
N LEU A 36 -8.26 -3.90 4.05
CA LEU A 36 -9.36 -4.43 3.26
C LEU A 36 -9.60 -3.55 2.03
N PHE A 37 -9.67 -4.18 0.85
CA PHE A 37 -9.88 -3.45 -0.39
C PHE A 37 -11.17 -2.61 -0.33
N GLY A 38 -11.07 -1.33 -0.71
CA GLY A 38 -12.20 -0.40 -0.75
C GLY A 38 -12.57 0.25 0.60
N TYR A 39 -11.87 -0.09 1.68
CA TYR A 39 -12.10 0.51 3.00
C TYR A 39 -10.94 1.39 3.41
N ASN A 40 -11.18 2.70 3.46
CA ASN A 40 -10.21 3.63 4.03
C ASN A 40 -10.07 3.33 5.54
N VAL A 41 -8.83 3.23 6.01
CA VAL A 41 -8.54 2.97 7.42
C VAL A 41 -7.54 3.99 7.92
N GLN A 42 -7.75 4.49 9.13
CA GLN A 42 -6.81 5.32 9.85
C GLN A 42 -6.69 4.79 11.27
N SER A 43 -5.45 4.67 11.75
CA SER A 43 -5.14 4.17 13.08
C SER A 43 -3.89 4.86 13.61
N GLY A 44 -3.74 4.84 14.93
CA GLY A 44 -2.60 5.41 15.61
C GLY A 44 -2.50 4.97 17.06
N CYS A 45 -1.35 5.24 17.65
CA CYS A 45 -1.04 4.94 19.05
C CYS A 45 0.00 5.91 19.60
N LYS A 46 0.13 5.89 20.91
CA LYS A 46 1.11 6.60 21.73
C LYS A 46 2.28 5.66 21.99
N LEU A 47 3.48 6.11 21.67
CA LEU A 47 4.72 5.43 22.03
C LEU A 47 5.41 6.22 23.13
N ARG A 48 5.59 5.58 24.30
CA ARG A 48 6.38 6.13 25.40
C ARG A 48 7.86 5.84 25.17
N LEU A 49 8.68 6.89 25.21
CA LEU A 49 10.12 6.86 25.03
C LEU A 49 10.80 7.05 26.39
N THR A 50 11.66 6.09 26.75
CA THR A 50 12.48 6.13 27.95
C THR A 50 13.81 6.84 27.68
N ARG A 51 14.45 7.32 28.76
CA ARG A 51 15.45 8.41 28.78
C ARG A 51 16.80 8.13 28.08
N THR A 52 17.02 6.96 27.48
CA THR A 52 18.35 6.50 27.06
C THR A 52 18.48 6.13 25.57
N ILE A 53 17.46 6.40 24.74
CA ILE A 53 17.48 5.97 23.33
C ILE A 53 17.97 7.11 22.42
N THR A 54 18.94 6.81 21.55
CA THR A 54 19.45 7.75 20.54
C THR A 54 18.42 7.98 19.43
N CYS A 55 18.46 9.16 18.79
CA CYS A 55 17.52 9.49 17.71
C CYS A 55 17.44 8.42 16.60
N PRO A 56 18.56 7.89 16.06
CA PRO A 56 18.51 6.86 15.02
C PRO A 56 17.77 5.60 15.48
N LEU A 57 17.98 5.17 16.73
CA LEU A 57 17.30 4.00 17.29
C LEU A 57 15.80 4.25 17.48
N VAL A 58 15.39 5.44 17.92
CA VAL A 58 13.96 5.79 17.98
C VAL A 58 13.36 5.80 16.58
N ALA A 59 14.03 6.41 15.60
CA ALA A 59 13.54 6.48 14.22
C ALA A 59 13.35 5.09 13.62
N GLU A 60 14.30 4.18 13.82
CA GLU A 60 14.20 2.80 13.37
C GLU A 60 13.08 2.05 14.09
N LYS A 61 12.98 2.18 15.42
CA LYS A 61 11.90 1.56 16.21
C LYS A 61 10.52 2.01 15.73
N VAL A 62 10.34 3.32 15.51
CA VAL A 62 9.07 3.85 15.02
C VAL A 62 8.79 3.39 13.59
N LYS A 63 9.79 3.41 12.70
CA LYS A 63 9.66 2.89 11.33
C LYS A 63 9.19 1.43 11.34
N ASN A 64 9.76 0.60 12.21
CA ASN A 64 9.39 -0.81 12.35
C ASN A 64 7.98 -0.99 12.90
N LEU A 65 7.54 -0.13 13.84
CA LEU A 65 6.15 -0.13 14.32
C LEU A 65 5.16 0.27 13.21
N LEU A 66 5.49 1.30 12.44
CA LEU A 66 4.66 1.77 11.32
C LEU A 66 4.55 0.71 10.22
N LYS A 67 5.67 0.13 9.78
CA LYS A 67 5.71 -0.90 8.73
C LYS A 67 5.17 -2.26 9.20
N GLY A 68 5.43 -2.62 10.46
CA GLY A 68 5.26 -3.99 10.94
C GLY A 68 6.33 -4.94 10.40
N GLN A 69 6.24 -6.19 10.84
CA GLN A 69 7.04 -7.29 10.32
C GLN A 69 6.46 -7.76 8.99
N GLY A 70 7.30 -7.92 7.97
CA GLY A 70 6.86 -8.44 6.66
C GLY A 70 6.03 -7.46 5.83
N PHE A 71 6.35 -6.16 5.87
CA PHE A 71 5.74 -5.19 4.95
C PHE A 71 6.01 -5.64 3.49
N PRO A 72 4.98 -5.88 2.67
CA PRO A 72 5.17 -6.50 1.36
C PRO A 72 5.75 -5.51 0.35
N ASP A 73 6.52 -6.03 -0.60
CA ASP A 73 7.02 -5.24 -1.73
C ASP A 73 5.99 -5.12 -2.86
N TYR A 74 5.03 -6.06 -2.91
CA TYR A 74 4.01 -6.15 -3.96
C TYR A 74 2.64 -6.46 -3.38
N VAL A 75 1.60 -6.06 -4.11
CA VAL A 75 0.22 -6.50 -3.89
C VAL A 75 -0.37 -7.09 -5.16
N ALA A 76 -1.33 -8.01 -5.01
CA ALA A 76 -2.08 -8.52 -6.14
C ALA A 76 -2.94 -7.41 -6.75
N SER A 77 -2.99 -7.33 -8.08
CA SER A 77 -3.84 -6.37 -8.80
C SER A 77 -5.32 -6.72 -8.71
N PHE A 78 -5.66 -8.02 -8.65
CA PHE A 78 -7.03 -8.50 -8.44
C PHE A 78 -7.14 -9.32 -7.15
N GLY A 79 -8.37 -9.42 -6.61
CA GLY A 79 -8.63 -10.21 -5.40
C GLY A 79 -8.45 -11.72 -5.56
N ASN A 80 -8.33 -12.22 -6.78
CA ASN A 80 -8.20 -13.63 -7.13
C ASN A 80 -6.94 -13.95 -7.97
N SER A 81 -6.00 -13.02 -8.08
CA SER A 81 -4.73 -13.26 -8.78
C SER A 81 -3.99 -14.44 -8.17
N GLN A 82 -3.46 -15.34 -9.01
CA GLN A 82 -2.67 -16.47 -8.54
C GLN A 82 -1.22 -16.05 -8.30
N ALA A 83 -0.53 -16.72 -7.38
CA ALA A 83 0.83 -16.30 -7.03
C ALA A 83 1.84 -16.46 -8.17
N GLN A 84 1.62 -17.44 -9.05
CA GLN A 84 2.43 -17.66 -10.24
C GLN A 84 2.26 -16.60 -11.34
N ASP A 85 1.22 -15.77 -11.28
CA ASP A 85 0.90 -14.78 -12.32
C ASP A 85 1.72 -13.51 -12.09
N VAL A 86 3.01 -13.55 -12.48
CA VAL A 86 3.98 -12.48 -12.20
C VAL A 86 3.50 -11.09 -12.67
N LEU A 87 2.75 -11.04 -13.78
CA LEU A 87 2.23 -9.80 -14.37
C LEU A 87 1.06 -9.16 -13.60
N ASP A 88 0.45 -9.90 -12.67
CA ASP A 88 -0.65 -9.42 -11.86
C ASP A 88 -0.18 -8.67 -10.60
N TRP A 89 1.12 -8.65 -10.32
CA TRP A 89 1.68 -8.00 -9.13
C TRP A 89 1.97 -6.52 -9.36
N VAL A 90 1.51 -5.70 -8.42
CA VAL A 90 1.73 -4.26 -8.39
C VAL A 90 2.75 -3.92 -7.32
N PRO A 91 3.88 -3.27 -7.66
CA PRO A 91 4.88 -2.88 -6.67
C PRO A 91 4.34 -1.77 -5.75
N ILE A 92 4.73 -1.83 -4.48
CA ILE A 92 4.51 -0.76 -3.51
C ILE A 92 5.68 0.22 -3.60
N HIS A 93 5.43 1.44 -4.06
CA HIS A 93 6.45 2.48 -4.10
C HIS A 93 6.62 3.11 -2.72
N PHE A 94 7.68 2.73 -2.03
CA PHE A 94 7.99 3.24 -0.69
C PHE A 94 8.79 4.54 -0.76
N ILE A 95 8.21 5.65 -0.31
CA ILE A 95 8.79 6.98 -0.37
C ILE A 95 9.03 7.48 1.06
N THR A 96 10.20 8.02 1.34
CA THR A 96 10.51 8.63 2.64
C THR A 96 10.54 10.15 2.50
N GLN A 97 9.63 10.83 3.17
CA GLN A 97 9.56 12.29 3.21
C GLN A 97 10.21 12.76 4.52
N ALA A 98 11.48 13.17 4.43
CA ALA A 98 12.21 13.76 5.54
C ALA A 98 12.70 15.15 5.14
N PRO A 99 12.40 16.21 5.90
CA PRO A 99 13.02 17.51 5.69
C PRO A 99 14.54 17.37 5.91
N HIS A 100 15.33 17.84 4.94
CA HIS A 100 16.79 17.74 4.95
C HIS A 100 17.41 18.82 5.86
N LEU A 101 17.11 18.75 7.15
CA LEU A 101 17.68 19.63 8.17
C LEU A 101 18.89 18.91 8.79
N LYS A 102 20.10 19.36 8.45
CA LYS A 102 21.32 18.94 9.15
C LYS A 102 21.15 19.25 10.64
N ASP A 103 21.60 18.33 11.49
CA ASP A 103 21.64 18.43 12.96
C ASP A 103 20.30 18.36 13.73
N VAL A 104 19.16 18.15 13.05
CA VAL A 104 17.86 17.94 13.71
C VAL A 104 17.42 16.48 13.59
N CYS A 105 17.07 15.86 14.73
CA CYS A 105 16.51 14.51 14.72
C CYS A 105 15.19 14.48 13.93
N GLN A 106 15.06 13.58 12.96
CA GLN A 106 13.81 13.38 12.20
C GLN A 106 13.21 12.04 12.60
N LEU A 107 11.97 12.06 13.10
CA LEU A 107 11.24 10.84 13.43
C LEU A 107 10.13 10.59 12.42
N PRO A 108 9.99 9.36 11.88
CA PRO A 108 8.89 9.01 11.00
C PRO A 108 7.62 8.86 11.84
N LEU A 109 6.73 9.84 11.84
CA LEU A 109 5.54 9.79 12.70
C LEU A 109 4.34 9.15 12.01
N ALA A 110 4.30 9.13 10.68
CA ALA A 110 3.18 8.54 9.97
C ALA A 110 3.59 7.73 8.75
N LEU A 111 2.81 6.68 8.46
CA LEU A 111 2.88 5.94 7.20
C LEU A 111 1.53 6.04 6.49
N VAL A 112 1.52 6.72 5.35
CA VAL A 112 0.32 6.95 4.53
C VAL A 112 0.41 6.10 3.27
N ILE A 113 -0.54 5.20 3.09
CA ILE A 113 -0.61 4.28 1.95
C ILE A 113 -1.76 4.73 1.05
N GLU A 114 -1.46 5.04 -0.20
CA GLU A 114 -2.48 5.34 -1.21
C GLU A 114 -2.55 4.20 -2.21
N VAL A 115 -3.75 3.63 -2.35
CA VAL A 115 -4.07 2.54 -3.27
C VAL A 115 -4.95 3.09 -4.38
N LYS A 116 -4.39 3.26 -5.58
CA LYS A 116 -5.15 3.64 -6.77
C LYS A 116 -5.67 2.38 -7.46
N TRP A 117 -6.95 2.38 -7.79
CA TRP A 117 -7.62 1.25 -8.42
C TRP A 117 -8.56 1.72 -9.53
N THR A 118 -8.90 0.82 -10.45
CA THR A 118 -9.77 1.10 -11.59
C THR A 118 -10.71 -0.06 -11.85
N LYS A 119 -11.83 0.22 -12.51
CA LYS A 119 -12.76 -0.78 -13.06
C LYS A 119 -12.18 -1.33 -14.36
N TYR A 120 -11.82 -2.62 -14.35
CA TYR A 120 -11.25 -3.33 -15.49
C TYR A 120 -12.21 -4.39 -16.02
N GLY A 121 -12.30 -4.54 -17.33
CA GLY A 121 -13.12 -5.56 -17.99
C GLY A 121 -14.36 -4.99 -18.69
N SER A 122 -15.42 -5.80 -18.74
CA SER A 122 -16.65 -5.43 -19.45
C SER A 122 -17.48 -4.41 -18.66
N LEU A 123 -18.28 -3.60 -19.37
CA LEU A 123 -19.21 -2.66 -18.72
C LEU A 123 -20.25 -3.35 -17.84
N LEU A 124 -20.69 -4.55 -18.22
CA LEU A 124 -21.71 -5.31 -17.49
C LEU A 124 -21.18 -6.01 -16.24
N ASN A 125 -19.88 -6.31 -16.21
CA ASN A 125 -19.23 -6.98 -15.09
C ASN A 125 -17.78 -6.47 -14.92
N PRO A 126 -17.60 -5.22 -14.45
CA PRO A 126 -16.28 -4.68 -14.20
C PRO A 126 -15.71 -5.26 -12.91
N GLN A 127 -14.41 -5.57 -12.93
CA GLN A 127 -13.66 -6.02 -11.75
C GLN A 127 -12.75 -4.90 -11.26
N ALA A 128 -12.59 -4.80 -9.94
CA ALA A 128 -11.64 -3.84 -9.38
C ALA A 128 -10.21 -4.33 -9.58
N LYS A 129 -9.38 -3.47 -10.19
CA LYS A 129 -7.96 -3.71 -10.42
C LYS A 129 -7.13 -2.63 -9.75
N ILE A 130 -6.22 -3.00 -8.85
CA ILE A 130 -5.21 -2.09 -8.31
C ILE A 130 -4.21 -1.77 -9.43
N VAL A 131 -3.90 -0.48 -9.61
CA VAL A 131 -2.99 0.00 -10.66
C VAL A 131 -1.72 0.64 -10.09
N ASN A 132 -1.79 1.18 -8.88
CA ASN A 132 -0.64 1.78 -8.23
C ASN A 132 -0.82 1.75 -6.71
N VAL A 133 0.26 1.44 -6.00
CA VAL A 133 0.33 1.62 -4.55
C VAL A 133 1.54 2.48 -4.21
N THR A 134 1.32 3.52 -3.42
CA THR A 134 2.39 4.32 -2.82
C THR A 134 2.31 4.26 -1.31
N ALA A 135 3.46 4.23 -0.66
CA ALA A 135 3.59 4.20 0.79
C ALA A 135 4.55 5.30 1.23
N ASN A 136 4.00 6.39 1.76
CA ASN A 136 4.73 7.59 2.16
C ASN A 136 5.02 7.57 3.65
N LEU A 137 6.29 7.52 4.02
CA LEU A 137 6.75 7.68 5.38
C LEU A 137 6.99 9.17 5.68
N ILE A 138 6.10 9.76 6.46
CA ILE A 138 6.11 11.18 6.80
C ILE A 138 6.90 11.36 8.08
N SER A 139 7.98 12.15 8.00
CA SER A 139 8.84 12.47 9.14
C SER A 139 8.68 13.92 9.56
N SER A 140 8.82 14.17 10.86
CA SER A 140 8.87 15.53 11.40
C SER A 140 10.11 15.72 12.27
N SER A 141 10.48 16.99 12.47
CA SER A 141 11.52 17.35 13.41
C SER A 141 11.12 16.92 14.82
N TYR A 142 12.03 16.21 15.47
CA TYR A 142 11.95 15.83 16.85
C TYR A 142 12.99 16.65 17.62
N PRO A 143 12.57 17.55 18.52
CA PRO A 143 13.51 18.42 19.21
C PRO A 143 14.43 17.58 20.10
N LYS A 144 15.74 17.64 19.82
CA LYS A 144 16.78 17.15 20.71
C LYS A 144 16.70 18.01 21.98
N THR A 145 16.36 17.41 23.10
CA THR A 145 16.18 18.16 24.35
C THR A 145 16.86 17.40 25.44
N ASP A 146 17.77 18.10 26.09
CA ASP A 146 18.48 17.64 27.27
C ASP A 146 17.49 17.36 28.41
N SER A 147 17.90 16.47 29.31
CA SER A 147 17.19 16.08 30.53
C SER A 147 15.99 15.15 30.35
N GLY A 148 16.32 13.85 30.31
CA GLY A 148 15.76 12.88 31.25
C GLY A 148 14.30 13.08 31.69
N LYS A 149 13.36 13.17 30.76
CA LYS A 149 11.92 13.07 31.02
C LYS A 149 11.33 12.06 30.06
N GLU A 150 10.40 11.25 30.55
CA GLU A 150 9.63 10.34 29.71
C GLU A 150 8.83 11.18 28.70
N ARG A 151 8.83 10.75 27.44
CA ARG A 151 8.12 11.45 26.37
C ARG A 151 7.19 10.52 25.66
N THR A 152 6.05 11.04 25.25
CA THR A 152 5.09 10.30 24.44
C THR A 152 5.03 10.93 23.06
N ILE A 153 5.24 10.11 22.03
CA ILE A 153 5.02 10.52 20.63
C ILE A 153 3.78 9.82 20.09
N LEU A 154 3.08 10.47 19.17
CA LEU A 154 1.96 9.90 18.44
C LEU A 154 2.45 9.41 17.10
N ILE A 155 2.12 8.16 16.77
CA ILE A 155 2.42 7.59 15.47
C ILE A 155 1.14 7.07 14.84
N SER A 156 1.02 7.16 13.52
CA SER A 156 -0.21 6.81 12.82
C SER A 156 0.01 6.15 11.47
N THR A 157 -0.96 5.36 11.06
CA THR A 157 -1.04 4.78 9.72
C THR A 157 -2.37 5.17 9.10
N ALA A 158 -2.36 5.47 7.80
CA ALA A 158 -3.57 5.74 7.04
C ALA A 158 -3.51 5.00 5.71
N VAL A 159 -4.65 4.50 5.24
CA VAL A 159 -4.82 3.89 3.92
C VAL A 159 -6.01 4.56 3.23
N THR A 160 -5.79 4.98 2.00
CA THR A 160 -6.83 5.55 1.14
C THR A 160 -6.94 4.77 -0.16
N PHE A 161 -8.17 4.45 -0.55
CA PHE A 161 -8.51 3.86 -1.85
C PHE A 161 -9.04 4.94 -2.78
N VAL A 162 -8.39 5.12 -3.93
CA VAL A 162 -8.73 6.15 -4.91
C VAL A 162 -9.16 5.48 -6.20
N ASP A 163 -10.42 5.68 -6.60
CA ASP A 163 -10.94 5.25 -7.90
C ASP A 163 -10.39 6.17 -9.00
N VAL A 164 -9.62 5.62 -9.92
CA VAL A 164 -9.05 6.30 -11.09
C VAL A 164 -9.65 5.79 -12.40
N SER A 165 -10.83 5.17 -12.34
CA SER A 165 -11.56 4.71 -13.52
C SER A 165 -11.93 5.87 -14.43
N ALA A 166 -11.67 5.70 -15.72
CA ALA A 166 -12.30 6.54 -16.73
C ALA A 166 -13.81 6.26 -16.76
N PRO A 167 -14.64 7.27 -17.08
CA PRO A 167 -16.04 7.03 -17.40
C PRO A 167 -16.16 5.98 -18.51
N ALA A 168 -17.14 5.08 -18.38
CA ALA A 168 -17.39 4.12 -19.45
C ALA A 168 -18.04 4.84 -20.64
N GLU A 169 -17.36 4.84 -21.78
CA GLU A 169 -17.92 5.33 -23.03
C GLU A 169 -18.69 4.21 -23.72
N ALA A 170 -19.95 4.48 -24.08
CA ALA A 170 -20.75 3.55 -24.85
C ALA A 170 -20.22 3.52 -26.30
N GLY A 171 -19.74 2.36 -26.74
CA GLY A 171 -19.26 2.19 -28.11
C GLY A 171 -18.81 0.76 -28.40
N PHE A 172 -18.94 0.35 -29.66
CA PHE A 172 -18.28 -0.86 -30.14
C PHE A 172 -16.79 -0.57 -30.32
N ARG A 173 -15.91 -1.51 -29.94
CA ARG A 173 -14.51 -1.43 -30.38
C ARG A 173 -14.50 -1.26 -31.90
N ALA A 174 -13.68 -0.33 -32.40
CA ALA A 174 -13.51 -0.16 -33.84
C ALA A 174 -13.24 -1.53 -34.47
N ARG A 175 -13.99 -1.87 -35.54
CA ARG A 175 -13.81 -3.14 -36.26
C ARG A 175 -12.34 -3.21 -36.69
N PRO A 176 -11.59 -4.25 -36.31
CA PRO A 176 -10.16 -4.32 -36.65
C PRO A 176 -10.01 -4.29 -38.17
N THR A 177 -9.12 -3.43 -38.66
CA THR A 177 -8.77 -3.41 -40.08
C THR A 177 -7.96 -4.65 -40.41
N ILE A 178 -8.58 -5.63 -41.05
CA ILE A 178 -7.87 -6.83 -41.52
C ILE A 178 -7.10 -6.43 -42.78
N ASN A 179 -5.79 -6.21 -42.65
CA ASN A 179 -4.90 -5.96 -43.78
C ASN A 179 -4.34 -7.29 -44.30
N ALA A 180 -5.22 -8.13 -44.86
CA ALA A 180 -4.84 -9.43 -45.41
C ALA A 180 -4.34 -9.28 -46.85
N LYS A 181 -3.06 -9.57 -47.08
CA LYS A 181 -2.52 -9.81 -48.43
C LYS A 181 -2.59 -11.31 -48.72
N LEU A 182 -3.66 -11.75 -49.36
CA LEU A 182 -3.80 -13.15 -49.75
C LEU A 182 -2.98 -13.45 -51.02
N PRO A 183 -2.30 -14.61 -51.09
CA PRO A 183 -1.66 -15.05 -52.32
C PRO A 183 -2.70 -15.40 -53.39
N PHE A 184 -2.30 -15.34 -54.67
CA PHE A 184 -3.19 -15.48 -55.82
C PHE A 184 -3.99 -16.79 -55.87
N ASN A 185 -3.49 -17.86 -55.24
CA ASN A 185 -4.08 -19.20 -55.25
C ASN A 185 -4.87 -19.54 -53.98
N PHE A 186 -5.19 -18.57 -53.11
CA PHE A 186 -5.85 -18.84 -51.83
C PHE A 186 -7.16 -19.62 -51.94
N PHE A 187 -7.92 -19.44 -53.02
CA PHE A 187 -9.22 -20.10 -53.23
C PHE A 187 -9.18 -21.29 -54.21
N PHE A 188 -8.00 -21.75 -54.65
CA PHE A 188 -7.92 -22.80 -55.65
C PHE A 188 -7.86 -24.21 -55.02
N PRO A 189 -8.68 -25.21 -55.42
CA PRO A 189 -9.71 -25.22 -56.48
C PRO A 189 -11.13 -25.31 -55.88
N PHE A 190 -11.54 -24.37 -55.04
CA PHE A 190 -12.89 -24.40 -54.44
C PHE A 190 -13.86 -23.53 -55.25
N VAL A 191 -14.68 -24.19 -56.08
CA VAL A 191 -16.03 -23.78 -56.50
C VAL A 191 -17.01 -24.90 -56.20
#